data_AF-A0A955U2T3-F1
#
_entry.id   AF-A0A955U2T3-F1
#
_cell.length_a   1.000
_cell.length_b   1.000
_cell.length_c   1.000
_cell.angle_alpha   90.00
_cell.angle_beta   90.00
_cell.angle_gamma   90.00
#
_symmetry.space_group_name_H-M   'P 1'
#
loop_
_entity.id
_entity.type
_entity.pdbx_description
1 polymer ?
#
loop_
_entity_poly.entity_id
_entity_poly.type
_entity_poly.pdbx_seq_one_letter_code
_entity_poly.pdbx_strand_id
1 'polypeptide(L)'
;MSQHDQAIERVAAFLTAYGEAHARAADLFRGKRVDFAQWRALAAEVAGAHFVEGAGAELGHSYGTPPLYEAEEPVVGAEGEGDAARVQTSCRDRFHEFELRRQGGGWRIARVRTLYDPPGTLFVPPEERARFEEPGTSPLREISGVDVAGDRLFQHGREVHREHGDTVVEVRDVGVLRVTSGVLATGDLGYRASSLQPLALRVPPGTYRVQVAVAFERNAALRVVLSDHPVVAWRAADDPGGGHIVGSDAANVAVVDANSLLGTTSWDKERAFDAWVRDEAHPVTHMLSLAGPDDGVIAASGWGDGAYPVFWGLDADGAPAVLLVDFLVLAEFLTRQVDVPVDEAVPDADALAAEGLVLALSSDKRRTFLEVGIATPVEEVTLLGADGEVLVSTDDAMERRGGGDRWRFAFPDPELMGRVRALRVVLPAGRRN
;
A
#
# COMPACT_ATOMS: atom_id res chain seq x y z
N MET A 1 31.23 -17.62 -29.38
CA MET A 1 30.27 -17.46 -28.28
C MET A 1 29.37 -16.29 -28.61
N SER A 2 28.05 -16.49 -28.64
CA SER A 2 27.12 -15.41 -28.94
C SER A 2 27.11 -14.37 -27.81
N GLN A 3 26.61 -13.15 -28.08
CA GLN A 3 26.47 -12.14 -27.02
C GLN A 3 25.54 -12.61 -25.89
N HIS A 4 24.56 -13.43 -26.24
CA HIS A 4 23.61 -14.08 -25.34
C HIS A 4 24.32 -15.09 -24.42
N ASP A 5 25.18 -15.95 -24.96
CA ASP A 5 25.96 -16.91 -24.17
C ASP A 5 26.88 -16.20 -23.17
N GLN A 6 27.50 -15.08 -23.57
CA GLN A 6 28.33 -14.27 -22.67
C GLN A 6 27.54 -13.66 -21.51
N ALA A 7 26.27 -13.30 -21.73
CA ALA A 7 25.41 -12.76 -20.67
C ALA A 7 25.03 -13.86 -19.66
N ILE A 8 24.71 -15.06 -20.15
CA ILE A 8 24.45 -16.24 -19.31
C ILE A 8 25.69 -16.59 -18.48
N GLU A 9 26.88 -16.62 -19.09
CA GLU A 9 28.14 -16.88 -18.38
C GLU A 9 28.41 -15.85 -17.28
N ARG A 10 28.10 -14.56 -17.52
CA ARG A 10 28.21 -13.52 -16.50
C ARG A 10 27.30 -13.79 -15.31
N VAL A 11 26.05 -14.22 -15.54
CA VAL A 11 25.11 -14.57 -14.46
C VAL A 11 25.60 -15.81 -13.70
N ALA A 12 26.02 -16.87 -14.38
CA ALA A 12 26.57 -18.07 -13.74
C ALA A 12 27.79 -17.75 -12.86
N ALA A 13 28.69 -16.89 -13.33
CA ALA A 13 29.83 -16.42 -12.55
C ALA A 13 29.41 -15.64 -11.29
N PHE A 14 28.37 -14.81 -11.39
CA PHE A 14 27.80 -14.11 -10.23
C PHE A 14 27.21 -15.10 -9.21
N LEU A 15 26.39 -16.04 -9.66
CA LEU A 15 25.76 -17.04 -8.80
C LEU A 15 26.79 -17.87 -8.03
N THR A 16 27.89 -18.26 -8.69
CA THR A 16 29.02 -18.96 -8.07
C THR A 16 29.68 -18.08 -6.99
N ALA A 17 30.05 -16.84 -7.33
CA ALA A 17 30.71 -15.93 -6.39
C ALA A 17 29.82 -15.58 -5.19
N TYR A 18 28.52 -15.41 -5.41
CA TYR A 18 27.54 -15.19 -4.34
C TYR A 18 27.45 -16.41 -3.42
N GLY A 19 27.37 -17.63 -3.97
CA GLY A 19 27.35 -18.86 -3.19
C GLY A 19 28.59 -19.06 -2.33
N GLU A 20 29.78 -18.75 -2.86
CA GLU A 20 31.04 -18.80 -2.12
C GLU A 20 31.08 -17.76 -0.98
N ALA A 21 30.66 -16.53 -1.25
CA ALA A 21 30.57 -15.47 -0.24
C ALA A 21 29.57 -15.82 0.86
N HIS A 22 28.40 -16.36 0.50
CA HIS A 22 27.38 -16.81 1.43
C HIS A 22 27.89 -17.96 2.32
N ALA A 23 28.55 -18.96 1.74
CA ALA A 23 29.14 -20.07 2.50
C ALA A 23 30.22 -19.60 3.48
N ARG A 24 31.07 -18.63 3.09
CA ARG A 24 32.06 -17.99 3.97
C ARG A 24 31.39 -17.24 5.13
N ALA A 25 30.22 -16.67 4.90
CA ALA A 25 29.45 -15.93 5.89
C ALA A 25 28.63 -16.83 6.84
N ALA A 26 28.48 -18.14 6.55
CA ALA A 26 27.66 -19.04 7.36
C ALA A 26 28.02 -19.04 8.85
N ASP A 27 29.32 -18.94 9.18
CA ASP A 27 29.81 -18.91 10.56
C ASP A 27 29.47 -17.62 11.30
N LEU A 28 29.22 -16.54 10.56
CA LEU A 28 28.87 -15.22 11.10
C LEU A 28 27.45 -15.17 11.65
N PHE A 29 26.61 -16.14 11.26
CA PHE A 29 25.20 -16.25 11.63
C PHE A 29 24.89 -17.54 12.41
N ARG A 30 25.91 -18.26 12.92
CA ARG A 30 25.70 -19.38 13.85
C ARG A 30 25.51 -18.87 15.28
N GLY A 31 24.45 -19.33 15.95
CA GLY A 31 24.19 -19.04 17.37
C GLY A 31 23.67 -17.62 17.61
N LYS A 32 24.12 -16.95 18.68
CA LYS A 32 23.69 -15.59 19.04
C LYS A 32 24.51 -14.48 18.37
N ARG A 33 25.52 -14.82 17.57
CA ARG A 33 26.39 -13.85 16.90
C ARG A 33 25.77 -13.55 15.54
N VAL A 34 25.54 -12.27 15.27
CA VAL A 34 25.03 -11.75 14.00
C VAL A 34 25.97 -10.63 13.59
N ASP A 35 26.73 -10.82 12.51
CA ASP A 35 27.71 -9.85 12.02
C ASP A 35 27.37 -9.39 10.59
N PHE A 36 26.38 -8.49 10.49
CA PHE A 36 25.98 -7.90 9.21
C PHE A 36 27.06 -7.00 8.60
N ALA A 37 28.01 -6.48 9.38
CA ALA A 37 29.09 -5.65 8.85
C ALA A 37 30.01 -6.48 7.96
N GLN A 38 30.40 -7.66 8.45
CA GLN A 38 31.23 -8.58 7.68
C GLN A 38 30.47 -9.20 6.49
N TRP A 39 29.17 -9.49 6.63
CA TRP A 39 28.34 -9.89 5.47
C TRP A 39 28.30 -8.82 4.38
N ARG A 40 28.05 -7.56 4.76
CA ARG A 40 28.04 -6.43 3.79
C ARG A 40 29.36 -6.28 3.06
N ALA A 41 30.50 -6.51 3.73
CA ALA A 41 31.81 -6.46 3.09
C ALA A 41 31.96 -7.57 2.02
N LEU A 42 31.58 -8.80 2.33
CA LEU A 42 31.60 -9.92 1.38
C LEU A 42 30.65 -9.68 0.20
N ALA A 43 29.44 -9.20 0.46
CA ALA A 43 28.47 -8.86 -0.58
C ALA A 43 28.97 -7.72 -1.48
N ALA A 44 29.67 -6.72 -0.92
CA ALA A 44 30.26 -5.63 -1.69
C ALA A 44 31.41 -6.09 -2.61
N GLU A 45 32.21 -7.09 -2.21
CA GLU A 45 33.21 -7.73 -3.09
C GLU A 45 32.53 -8.37 -4.31
N VAL A 46 31.45 -9.12 -4.08
CA VAL A 46 30.65 -9.73 -5.17
C VAL A 46 30.02 -8.64 -6.06
N ALA A 47 29.43 -7.60 -5.47
CA ALA A 47 28.84 -6.49 -6.21
C ALA A 47 29.87 -5.82 -7.14
N GLY A 48 31.05 -5.44 -6.63
CA GLY A 48 32.10 -4.81 -7.43
C GLY A 48 32.63 -5.68 -8.58
N ALA A 49 32.62 -7.01 -8.40
CA ALA A 49 33.08 -7.95 -9.42
C ALA A 49 32.07 -8.20 -10.55
N HIS A 50 30.76 -8.05 -10.28
CA HIS A 50 29.71 -8.49 -11.22
C HIS A 50 28.76 -7.40 -11.69
N PHE A 51 28.54 -6.35 -10.89
CA PHE A 51 27.55 -5.32 -11.18
C PHE A 51 28.18 -4.14 -11.93
N VAL A 52 27.31 -3.31 -12.51
CA VAL A 52 27.68 -1.96 -12.94
C VAL A 52 28.02 -1.11 -11.72
N GLU A 53 28.82 -0.07 -11.92
CA GLU A 53 29.20 0.84 -10.83
C GLU A 53 27.94 1.45 -10.17
N GLY A 54 27.87 1.37 -8.84
CA GLY A 54 26.73 1.85 -8.05
C GLY A 54 25.55 0.88 -7.91
N ALA A 55 25.55 -0.26 -8.60
CA ALA A 55 24.50 -1.29 -8.46
C ALA A 55 24.89 -2.44 -7.52
N GLY A 56 23.89 -3.21 -7.06
CA GLY A 56 24.10 -4.40 -6.23
C GLY A 56 24.36 -4.12 -4.75
N ALA A 57 24.15 -2.89 -4.28
CA ALA A 57 24.33 -2.51 -2.87
C ALA A 57 23.37 -3.29 -1.95
N GLU A 58 22.19 -3.64 -2.46
CA GLU A 58 21.15 -4.39 -1.77
C GLU A 58 21.53 -5.83 -1.40
N LEU A 59 22.54 -6.42 -2.05
CA LEU A 59 22.97 -7.81 -1.78
C LEU A 59 23.35 -8.05 -0.31
N GLY A 60 23.88 -7.02 0.36
CA GLY A 60 24.33 -7.10 1.76
C GLY A 60 23.24 -6.80 2.81
N HIS A 61 22.02 -6.44 2.41
CA HIS A 61 20.97 -5.98 3.34
C HIS A 61 20.31 -7.12 4.11
N SER A 62 20.34 -8.34 3.58
CA SER A 62 19.77 -9.51 4.22
C SER A 62 20.68 -10.71 4.07
N TYR A 63 20.63 -11.63 5.04
CA TYR A 63 21.28 -12.93 4.97
C TYR A 63 20.24 -13.99 5.34
N GLY A 64 20.02 -14.96 4.45
CA GLY A 64 19.06 -16.03 4.63
C GLY A 64 19.72 -17.41 4.57
N THR A 65 19.13 -18.38 5.25
CA THR A 65 19.48 -19.80 5.10
C THR A 65 18.19 -20.55 4.75
N PRO A 66 18.06 -21.14 3.54
CA PRO A 66 19.05 -21.23 2.45
C PRO A 66 19.38 -19.87 1.78
N PRO A 67 20.48 -19.78 0.99
CA PRO A 67 20.85 -18.55 0.28
C PRO A 67 19.74 -18.04 -0.64
N LEU A 68 19.78 -16.75 -0.95
CA LEU A 68 18.85 -16.13 -1.89
C LEU A 68 19.10 -16.61 -3.33
N TYR A 69 20.38 -16.74 -3.71
CA TYR A 69 20.81 -17.24 -5.00
C TYR A 69 21.65 -18.52 -4.85
N GLU A 70 21.48 -19.48 -5.74
CA GLU A 70 22.19 -20.77 -5.75
C GLU A 70 23.14 -20.86 -6.94
N ALA A 71 24.29 -21.53 -6.77
CA ALA A 71 25.35 -21.55 -7.80
C ALA A 71 24.91 -22.22 -9.12
N GLU A 72 23.96 -23.16 -9.05
CA GLU A 72 23.51 -23.98 -10.17
C GLU A 72 22.05 -23.67 -10.57
N GLU A 73 21.60 -22.42 -10.44
CA GLU A 73 20.26 -22.05 -10.88
C GLU A 73 20.09 -22.26 -12.40
N PRO A 74 19.12 -23.07 -12.85
CA PRO A 74 18.86 -23.25 -14.26
C PRO A 74 18.35 -21.95 -14.90
N VAL A 75 18.86 -21.67 -16.10
CA VAL A 75 18.38 -20.58 -16.95
C VAL A 75 17.06 -20.99 -17.58
N VAL A 76 16.01 -20.21 -17.34
CA VAL A 76 14.64 -20.44 -17.88
C VAL A 76 14.30 -19.50 -19.03
N GLY A 77 15.10 -18.45 -19.23
CA GLY A 77 14.94 -17.51 -20.32
C GLY A 77 16.17 -16.64 -20.45
N ALA A 78 16.47 -16.22 -21.67
CA ALA A 78 17.47 -15.20 -21.91
C ALA A 78 17.13 -14.49 -23.22
N GLU A 79 17.43 -13.21 -23.28
CA GLU A 79 17.22 -12.37 -24.45
C GLU A 79 18.22 -11.22 -24.40
N GLY A 80 18.49 -10.58 -25.53
CA GLY A 80 19.40 -9.45 -25.54
C GLY A 80 19.68 -8.95 -26.94
N GLU A 81 19.87 -7.65 -27.04
CA GLU A 81 20.16 -6.96 -28.29
C GLU A 81 21.13 -5.81 -27.99
N GLY A 82 22.19 -5.70 -28.80
CA GLY A 82 23.20 -4.66 -28.66
C GLY A 82 23.90 -4.68 -27.30
N ASP A 83 23.71 -3.60 -26.53
CA ASP A 83 24.38 -3.35 -25.26
C ASP A 83 23.52 -3.70 -24.03
N ALA A 84 22.34 -4.30 -24.23
CA ALA A 84 21.43 -4.72 -23.17
C ALA A 84 21.06 -6.21 -23.31
N ALA A 85 21.03 -6.92 -22.20
CA ALA A 85 20.57 -8.31 -22.14
C ALA A 85 19.76 -8.56 -20.87
N ARG A 86 18.92 -9.58 -20.93
CA ARG A 86 18.19 -10.12 -19.79
C ARG A 86 18.44 -11.62 -19.71
N VAL A 87 18.71 -12.10 -18.51
CA VAL A 87 18.85 -13.53 -18.21
C VAL A 87 17.94 -13.84 -17.05
N GLN A 88 17.21 -14.94 -17.16
CA GLN A 88 16.20 -15.35 -16.21
C GLN A 88 16.57 -16.73 -15.67
N THR A 89 16.58 -16.87 -14.37
CA THR A 89 16.86 -18.15 -13.70
C THR A 89 15.70 -18.54 -12.80
N SER A 90 15.64 -19.80 -12.39
CA SER A 90 14.71 -20.27 -11.37
C SER A 90 15.46 -20.91 -10.21
N CYS A 91 15.06 -20.58 -9.00
CA CYS A 91 15.61 -21.09 -7.75
C CYS A 91 14.47 -21.48 -6.83
N ARG A 92 14.24 -22.79 -6.64
CA ARG A 92 13.12 -23.32 -5.85
C ARG A 92 11.77 -22.75 -6.29
N ASP A 93 11.14 -21.92 -5.46
CA ASP A 93 9.84 -21.27 -5.65
C ASP A 93 9.97 -19.82 -6.15
N ARG A 94 11.15 -19.44 -6.63
CA ARG A 94 11.48 -18.09 -7.07
C ARG A 94 12.08 -18.08 -8.45
N PHE A 95 11.98 -16.93 -9.09
CA PHE A 95 12.61 -16.63 -10.35
C PHE A 95 13.41 -15.35 -10.20
N HIS A 96 14.56 -15.28 -10.89
CA HIS A 96 15.40 -14.11 -10.85
C HIS A 96 15.57 -13.56 -12.26
N GLU A 97 15.27 -12.28 -12.44
CA GLU A 97 15.54 -11.56 -13.69
C GLU A 97 16.79 -10.69 -13.48
N PHE A 98 17.85 -11.03 -14.22
CA PHE A 98 19.09 -10.26 -14.30
C PHE A 98 19.02 -9.36 -15.52
N GLU A 99 19.02 -8.04 -15.31
CA GLU A 99 19.27 -7.09 -16.40
C GLU A 99 20.76 -6.82 -16.48
N LEU A 100 21.32 -6.90 -17.68
CA LEU A 100 22.73 -6.71 -17.94
C LEU A 100 22.95 -5.57 -18.94
N ARG A 101 24.06 -4.86 -18.76
CA ARG A 101 24.56 -3.84 -19.70
C ARG A 101 26.02 -4.09 -20.04
N ARG A 102 26.47 -3.66 -21.22
CA ARG A 102 27.90 -3.67 -21.55
C ARG A 102 28.63 -2.53 -20.84
N GLN A 103 29.72 -2.87 -20.16
CA GLN A 103 30.63 -1.92 -19.53
C GLN A 103 32.07 -2.45 -19.61
N GLY A 104 33.00 -1.62 -20.08
CA GLY A 104 34.43 -1.99 -20.16
C GLY A 104 34.72 -3.22 -21.02
N GLY A 105 33.93 -3.48 -22.06
CA GLY A 105 34.11 -4.61 -22.98
C GLY A 105 33.45 -5.93 -22.54
N GLY A 106 32.80 -5.97 -21.38
CA GLY A 106 32.08 -7.15 -20.89
C GLY A 106 30.67 -6.84 -20.39
N TRP A 107 29.87 -7.89 -20.16
CA TRP A 107 28.59 -7.76 -19.50
C TRP A 107 28.76 -7.50 -18.01
N ARG A 108 27.94 -6.61 -17.47
CA ARG A 108 27.79 -6.34 -16.04
C ARG A 108 26.32 -6.36 -15.68
N ILE A 109 26.01 -6.87 -14.48
CA ILE A 109 24.65 -6.90 -13.97
C ILE A 109 24.28 -5.47 -13.58
N ALA A 110 23.32 -4.90 -14.32
CA ALA A 110 22.73 -3.62 -13.94
C ALA A 110 21.77 -3.80 -12.77
N ARG A 111 21.10 -4.97 -12.72
CA ARG A 111 19.99 -5.18 -11.82
C ARG A 111 19.65 -6.65 -11.64
N VAL A 112 19.12 -7.00 -10.46
CA VAL A 112 18.43 -8.27 -10.21
C VAL A 112 17.03 -7.99 -9.66
N ARG A 113 15.99 -8.65 -10.19
CA ARG A 113 14.65 -8.73 -9.58
C ARG A 113 14.37 -10.15 -9.15
N THR A 114 13.75 -10.32 -7.98
CA THR A 114 13.23 -11.61 -7.52
C THR A 114 11.72 -11.59 -7.70
N LEU A 115 11.23 -12.61 -8.38
CA LEU A 115 9.84 -12.78 -8.80
C LEU A 115 9.34 -14.13 -8.27
N TYR A 116 8.04 -14.23 -8.00
CA TYR A 116 7.46 -15.42 -7.37
C TYR A 116 6.58 -16.22 -8.33
N ASP A 117 6.13 -15.60 -9.42
CA ASP A 117 5.40 -16.28 -10.48
C ASP A 117 6.34 -16.72 -11.60
N PRO A 118 6.09 -17.87 -12.27
CA PRO A 118 6.84 -18.27 -13.44
C PRO A 118 6.81 -17.22 -14.57
N PRO A 119 7.87 -17.10 -15.39
CA PRO A 119 7.88 -16.22 -16.55
C PRO A 119 6.70 -16.49 -17.48
N GLY A 120 6.07 -15.44 -17.98
CA GLY A 120 4.90 -15.52 -18.87
C GLY A 120 3.57 -15.83 -18.18
N THR A 121 3.55 -16.01 -16.85
CA THR A 121 2.31 -16.14 -16.08
C THR A 121 1.52 -14.83 -16.16
N LEU A 122 0.22 -14.92 -16.49
CA LEU A 122 -0.68 -13.77 -16.48
C LEU A 122 -0.88 -13.27 -15.05
N PHE A 123 -0.94 -11.94 -14.90
CA PHE A 123 -1.11 -11.32 -13.58
C PHE A 123 -2.47 -11.66 -12.95
N VAL A 124 -3.54 -11.66 -13.77
CA VAL A 124 -4.86 -12.14 -13.36
C VAL A 124 -4.97 -13.64 -13.69
N PRO A 125 -5.03 -14.53 -12.69
CA PRO A 125 -5.13 -15.96 -12.95
C PRO A 125 -6.52 -16.32 -13.51
N PRO A 126 -6.66 -17.44 -14.27
CA PRO A 126 -7.89 -17.81 -14.95
C PRO A 126 -9.16 -17.80 -14.07
N GLU A 127 -9.04 -18.24 -12.82
CA GLU A 127 -10.13 -18.30 -11.85
C GLU A 127 -10.62 -16.92 -11.38
N GLU A 128 -9.80 -15.87 -11.50
CA GLU A 128 -10.17 -14.50 -11.13
C GLU A 128 -10.64 -13.67 -12.33
N ARG A 129 -10.40 -14.11 -13.58
CA ARG A 129 -10.68 -13.31 -14.79
C ARG A 129 -12.13 -12.82 -14.90
N ALA A 130 -13.09 -13.67 -14.57
CA ALA A 130 -14.51 -13.37 -14.70
C ALA A 130 -14.92 -12.09 -13.96
N ARG A 131 -14.31 -11.80 -12.79
CA ARG A 131 -14.66 -10.60 -12.01
C ARG A 131 -14.24 -9.29 -12.69
N PHE A 132 -13.21 -9.33 -13.55
CA PHE A 132 -12.71 -8.17 -14.29
C PHE A 132 -13.39 -8.02 -15.66
N GLU A 133 -13.68 -9.14 -16.34
CA GLU A 133 -14.36 -9.14 -17.63
C GLU A 133 -15.83 -8.70 -17.48
N GLU A 134 -16.50 -9.25 -16.47
CA GLU A 134 -17.91 -9.00 -16.17
C GLU A 134 -18.09 -8.72 -14.68
N PRO A 135 -17.61 -7.58 -14.16
CA PRO A 135 -17.93 -7.20 -12.79
C PRO A 135 -19.44 -7.14 -12.61
N GLY A 136 -19.90 -7.66 -11.47
CA GLY A 136 -21.29 -7.50 -11.05
C GLY A 136 -21.67 -6.02 -10.95
N THR A 137 -22.97 -5.76 -10.95
CA THR A 137 -23.49 -4.41 -10.75
C THR A 137 -23.72 -4.14 -9.27
N SER A 138 -23.54 -2.89 -8.86
CA SER A 138 -23.83 -2.41 -7.51
C SER A 138 -24.61 -1.10 -7.63
N PRO A 139 -25.64 -0.86 -6.79
CA PRO A 139 -26.35 0.41 -6.80
C PRO A 139 -25.40 1.55 -6.42
N LEU A 140 -25.60 2.73 -7.03
CA LEU A 140 -24.86 3.93 -6.68
C LEU A 140 -25.30 4.44 -5.31
N ARG A 141 -24.60 3.98 -4.27
CA ARG A 141 -24.92 4.22 -2.87
C ARG A 141 -24.53 5.65 -2.46
N GLU A 142 -25.44 6.30 -1.73
CA GLU A 142 -25.12 7.57 -1.07
C GLU A 142 -24.13 7.36 0.08
N ILE A 143 -23.28 8.35 0.28
CA ILE A 143 -22.31 8.35 1.39
C ILE A 143 -22.87 9.25 2.47
N SER A 144 -23.10 8.70 3.66
CA SER A 144 -23.53 9.45 4.83
C SER A 144 -22.32 9.88 5.68
N GLY A 145 -22.39 11.07 6.27
CA GLY A 145 -21.38 11.54 7.24
C GLY A 145 -20.00 11.90 6.65
N VAL A 146 -19.88 12.00 5.32
CA VAL A 146 -18.66 12.39 4.63
C VAL A 146 -18.95 13.55 3.67
N ASP A 147 -18.26 14.67 3.85
CA ASP A 147 -18.15 15.72 2.82
C ASP A 147 -16.93 15.41 1.96
N VAL A 148 -17.17 14.80 0.79
CA VAL A 148 -16.10 14.44 -0.17
C VAL A 148 -15.32 15.68 -0.62
N ALA A 149 -15.97 16.85 -0.69
CA ALA A 149 -15.41 18.12 -1.11
C ALA A 149 -14.53 18.04 -2.39
N GLY A 150 -14.87 17.17 -3.34
CA GLY A 150 -13.97 16.84 -4.46
C GLY A 150 -13.51 18.05 -5.29
N ASP A 151 -14.37 19.03 -5.53
CA ASP A 151 -13.97 20.27 -6.22
C ASP A 151 -12.96 21.09 -5.40
N ARG A 152 -13.10 21.11 -4.07
CA ARG A 152 -12.19 21.82 -3.16
C ARG A 152 -10.85 21.11 -3.01
N LEU A 153 -10.80 19.78 -3.20
CA LEU A 153 -9.54 19.02 -3.24
C LEU A 153 -8.71 19.37 -4.49
N PHE A 154 -9.37 19.73 -5.60
CA PHE A 154 -8.73 20.08 -6.87
C PHE A 154 -8.79 21.58 -7.20
N GLN A 155 -8.84 22.42 -6.17
CA GLN A 155 -8.74 23.88 -6.31
C GLN A 155 -7.27 24.30 -6.18
N HIS A 156 -6.57 24.42 -7.32
CA HIS A 156 -5.19 24.90 -7.36
C HIS A 156 -5.07 26.28 -6.68
N GLY A 157 -4.05 26.45 -5.82
CA GLY A 157 -3.81 27.68 -5.06
C GLY A 157 -4.65 27.81 -3.79
N ARG A 158 -5.50 26.84 -3.44
CA ARG A 158 -6.25 26.86 -2.17
C ARG A 158 -5.27 26.76 -1.00
N GLU A 159 -5.28 27.76 -0.13
CA GLU A 159 -4.58 27.73 1.15
C GLU A 159 -5.34 26.85 2.15
N VAL A 160 -4.60 26.00 2.87
CA VAL A 160 -5.12 25.14 3.93
C VAL A 160 -4.25 25.31 5.16
N HIS A 161 -4.89 25.69 6.27
CA HIS A 161 -4.24 25.90 7.56
C HIS A 161 -4.61 24.77 8.52
N ARG A 162 -3.60 24.11 9.11
CA ARG A 162 -3.76 23.04 10.10
C ARG A 162 -2.91 23.37 11.33
N GLU A 163 -3.26 22.76 12.47
CA GLU A 163 -2.45 22.87 13.68
C GLU A 163 -0.97 22.49 13.46
N HIS A 164 -0.74 21.48 12.61
CA HIS A 164 0.58 20.94 12.32
C HIS A 164 1.29 21.64 11.14
N GLY A 165 0.68 22.66 10.53
CA GLY A 165 1.28 23.44 9.46
C GLY A 165 0.31 23.91 8.39
N ASP A 166 0.82 24.82 7.55
CA ASP A 166 0.09 25.38 6.41
C ASP A 166 0.54 24.75 5.10
N THR A 167 -0.34 24.70 4.12
CA THR A 167 -0.01 24.26 2.76
C THR A 167 -0.88 24.95 1.71
N VAL A 168 -0.43 24.86 0.46
CA VAL A 168 -1.18 25.31 -0.72
C VAL A 168 -1.44 24.10 -1.59
N VAL A 169 -2.69 23.91 -2.01
CA VAL A 169 -3.06 22.83 -2.91
C VAL A 169 -2.49 23.11 -4.30
N GLU A 170 -1.68 22.20 -4.81
CA GLU A 170 -1.18 22.20 -6.18
C GLU A 170 -1.87 21.09 -6.97
N VAL A 171 -2.57 21.45 -8.05
CA VAL A 171 -3.11 20.46 -9.00
C VAL A 171 -2.14 20.26 -10.15
N ARG A 172 -1.78 19.00 -10.44
CA ARG A 172 -0.89 18.59 -11.52
C ARG A 172 -1.63 17.68 -12.51
N ASP A 173 -1.46 17.93 -13.80
CA ASP A 173 -1.84 16.98 -14.85
C ASP A 173 -0.79 15.87 -14.91
N VAL A 174 -1.24 14.61 -14.80
CA VAL A 174 -0.35 13.43 -14.80
C VAL A 174 -0.22 12.86 -16.21
N GLY A 175 -1.32 12.85 -16.95
CA GLY A 175 -1.38 12.23 -18.28
C GLY A 175 -2.81 11.93 -18.70
N VAL A 176 -2.95 10.98 -19.62
CA VAL A 176 -4.24 10.57 -20.19
C VAL A 176 -4.38 9.05 -20.07
N LEU A 177 -5.31 8.59 -19.24
CA LEU A 177 -5.63 7.19 -19.07
C LEU A 177 -6.47 6.68 -20.25
N ARG A 178 -5.99 5.62 -20.90
CA ARG A 178 -6.70 4.91 -21.96
C ARG A 178 -7.53 3.77 -21.36
N VAL A 179 -8.84 3.83 -21.56
CA VAL A 179 -9.81 2.83 -21.08
C VAL A 179 -10.41 2.11 -22.27
N THR A 180 -10.21 0.79 -22.36
CA THR A 180 -10.70 -0.02 -23.49
C THR A 180 -11.83 -0.95 -23.09
N SER A 181 -11.86 -1.40 -21.84
CA SER A 181 -12.87 -2.35 -21.34
C SER A 181 -14.16 -1.67 -20.88
N GLY A 182 -14.07 -0.37 -20.55
CA GLY A 182 -15.11 0.36 -19.83
C GLY A 182 -15.24 -0.04 -18.35
N VAL A 183 -14.33 -0.88 -17.85
CA VAL A 183 -14.24 -1.28 -16.44
C VAL A 183 -12.92 -0.75 -15.89
N LEU A 184 -13.02 0.12 -14.88
CA LEU A 184 -11.85 0.56 -14.11
C LEU A 184 -11.70 -0.33 -12.88
N ALA A 185 -10.47 -0.66 -12.53
CA ALA A 185 -10.12 -1.32 -11.29
C ALA A 185 -9.24 -0.40 -10.43
N THR A 186 -9.44 -0.45 -9.12
CA THR A 186 -8.66 0.34 -8.16
C THR A 186 -8.08 -0.54 -7.08
N GLY A 187 -6.86 -0.24 -6.63
CA GLY A 187 -6.26 -1.00 -5.54
C GLY A 187 -4.76 -0.82 -5.40
N ASP A 188 -4.16 -1.67 -4.58
CA ASP A 188 -2.71 -1.73 -4.39
C ASP A 188 -2.05 -2.60 -5.48
N LEU A 189 -1.18 -2.00 -6.30
CA LEU A 189 -0.49 -2.68 -7.40
C LEU A 189 0.75 -3.49 -6.95
N GLY A 190 1.21 -3.28 -5.71
CA GLY A 190 2.38 -3.95 -5.15
C GLY A 190 2.15 -5.45 -4.88
N TYR A 191 0.91 -5.91 -4.96
CA TYR A 191 0.51 -7.27 -4.61
C TYR A 191 -0.14 -8.02 -5.79
N ARG A 192 -0.99 -8.99 -5.45
CA ARG A 192 -1.68 -9.87 -6.40
C ARG A 192 -2.89 -9.16 -7.03
N ALA A 193 -3.43 -9.73 -8.10
CA ALA A 193 -4.64 -9.22 -8.73
C ALA A 193 -5.81 -9.04 -7.74
N SER A 194 -5.90 -9.87 -6.70
CA SER A 194 -6.91 -9.78 -5.62
C SER A 194 -6.85 -8.50 -4.80
N SER A 195 -5.73 -7.76 -4.85
CA SER A 195 -5.59 -6.44 -4.24
C SER A 195 -6.17 -5.31 -5.10
N LEU A 196 -6.59 -5.60 -6.33
CA LEU A 196 -7.31 -4.68 -7.22
C LEU A 196 -8.78 -5.08 -7.33
N GLN A 197 -9.67 -4.13 -7.06
CA GLN A 197 -11.11 -4.32 -7.14
C GLN A 197 -11.67 -3.66 -8.42
N PRO A 198 -12.32 -4.42 -9.31
CA PRO A 198 -13.03 -3.84 -10.43
C PRO A 198 -14.27 -3.09 -9.92
N LEU A 199 -14.48 -1.87 -10.40
CA LEU A 199 -15.61 -1.05 -10.00
C LEU A 199 -16.88 -1.52 -10.72
N ALA A 200 -18.01 -1.49 -10.01
CA ALA A 200 -19.28 -1.99 -10.53
C ALA A 200 -19.90 -1.07 -11.59
N LEU A 201 -19.63 0.25 -11.52
CA LEU A 201 -20.07 1.20 -12.53
C LEU A 201 -19.11 1.18 -13.72
N ARG A 202 -19.66 0.90 -14.90
CA ARG A 202 -18.92 0.99 -16.17
C ARG A 202 -18.86 2.44 -16.67
N VAL A 203 -17.76 2.77 -17.32
CA VAL A 203 -17.56 4.03 -18.04
C VAL A 203 -17.47 3.75 -19.54
N PRO A 204 -17.80 4.71 -20.42
CA PRO A 204 -17.53 4.54 -21.84
C PRO A 204 -16.04 4.25 -22.09
N PRO A 205 -15.68 3.39 -23.06
CA PRO A 205 -14.30 3.32 -23.53
C PRO A 205 -13.85 4.66 -24.11
N GLY A 206 -12.61 5.06 -23.85
CA GLY A 206 -12.11 6.38 -24.22
C GLY A 206 -10.74 6.69 -23.64
N THR A 207 -10.38 7.97 -23.71
CA THR A 207 -9.14 8.50 -23.15
C THR A 207 -9.48 9.64 -22.21
N TYR A 208 -9.00 9.57 -20.97
CA TYR A 208 -9.46 10.40 -19.88
C TYR A 208 -8.30 11.08 -19.18
N ARG A 209 -8.42 12.38 -18.91
CA ARG A 209 -7.36 13.13 -18.25
C ARG A 209 -7.22 12.66 -16.80
N VAL A 210 -5.98 12.50 -16.37
CA VAL A 210 -5.64 12.14 -14.98
C VAL A 210 -4.99 13.32 -14.30
N GLN A 211 -5.44 13.62 -13.09
CA GLN A 211 -4.92 14.71 -12.28
C GLN A 211 -4.65 14.25 -10.87
N VAL A 212 -3.63 14.84 -10.24
CA VAL A 212 -3.33 14.66 -8.83
C VAL A 212 -3.36 16.02 -8.14
N ALA A 213 -3.97 16.07 -6.96
CA ALA A 213 -3.88 17.20 -6.04
C ALA A 213 -2.76 16.89 -5.04
N VAL A 214 -1.87 17.86 -4.84
CA VAL A 214 -0.71 17.76 -3.94
C VAL A 214 -0.86 18.79 -2.83
N ALA A 215 -0.68 18.35 -1.59
CA ALA A 215 -0.68 19.18 -0.39
C ALA A 215 0.22 18.55 0.66
N PHE A 216 0.89 19.35 1.49
CA PHE A 216 1.90 18.87 2.45
C PHE A 216 2.94 17.93 1.80
N GLU A 217 3.40 18.28 0.58
CA GLU A 217 4.35 17.49 -0.22
C GLU A 217 3.90 16.05 -0.49
N ARG A 218 2.58 15.78 -0.44
CA ARG A 218 1.96 14.47 -0.61
C ARG A 218 0.83 14.53 -1.61
N ASN A 219 0.54 13.42 -2.27
CA ASN A 219 -0.68 13.29 -3.05
C ASN A 219 -1.87 13.33 -2.08
N ALA A 220 -2.67 14.37 -2.16
CA ALA A 220 -3.90 14.53 -1.38
C ALA A 220 -5.09 13.82 -2.01
N ALA A 221 -5.15 13.78 -3.35
CA ALA A 221 -6.15 13.03 -4.08
C ALA A 221 -5.70 12.75 -5.52
N LEU A 222 -6.20 11.66 -6.10
CA LEU A 222 -6.04 11.30 -7.52
C LEU A 222 -7.41 11.30 -8.18
N ARG A 223 -7.55 11.86 -9.38
CA ARG A 223 -8.80 11.77 -10.14
C ARG A 223 -8.61 11.42 -11.61
N VAL A 224 -9.56 10.67 -12.14
CA VAL A 224 -9.77 10.46 -13.58
C VAL A 224 -10.98 11.30 -13.99
N VAL A 225 -10.76 12.26 -14.89
CA VAL A 225 -11.80 13.15 -15.42
C VAL A 225 -12.43 12.51 -16.65
N LEU A 226 -13.68 12.05 -16.50
CA LEU A 226 -14.44 11.30 -17.50
C LEU A 226 -15.24 12.21 -18.42
N SER A 227 -15.67 13.37 -17.91
CA SER A 227 -16.34 14.40 -18.69
C SER A 227 -16.04 15.80 -18.12
N ASP A 228 -16.30 16.84 -18.92
CA ASP A 228 -16.20 18.23 -18.48
C ASP A 228 -17.51 18.73 -17.83
N HIS A 229 -18.51 17.84 -17.63
CA HIS A 229 -19.75 18.21 -16.98
C HIS A 229 -19.54 18.42 -15.46
N PRO A 230 -20.18 19.44 -14.85
CA PRO A 230 -20.05 19.68 -13.42
C PRO A 230 -20.53 18.49 -12.59
N VAL A 231 -19.78 18.14 -11.54
CA VAL A 231 -20.21 17.16 -10.55
C VAL A 231 -21.26 17.80 -9.63
N VAL A 232 -22.43 17.18 -9.52
CA VAL A 232 -23.53 17.65 -8.66
C VAL A 232 -23.85 16.68 -7.53
N ALA A 233 -23.36 15.44 -7.60
CA ALA A 233 -23.54 14.44 -6.56
C ALA A 233 -22.31 13.53 -6.44
N TRP A 234 -21.99 13.13 -5.21
CA TRP A 234 -20.96 12.13 -4.93
C TRP A 234 -21.61 10.82 -4.49
N ARG A 235 -21.08 9.70 -4.98
CA ARG A 235 -21.51 8.33 -4.65
C ARG A 235 -20.29 7.47 -4.37
N ALA A 236 -20.49 6.42 -3.56
CA ALA A 236 -19.43 5.44 -3.34
C ALA A 236 -19.08 4.76 -4.67
N ALA A 237 -17.77 4.65 -4.98
CA ALA A 237 -17.31 3.84 -6.10
C ALA A 237 -17.21 2.38 -5.66
N ASP A 238 -18.38 1.76 -5.47
CA ASP A 238 -18.49 0.41 -4.96
C ASP A 238 -17.97 -0.62 -5.99
N ASP A 239 -17.24 -1.60 -5.49
CA ASP A 239 -17.03 -2.90 -6.12
C ASP A 239 -18.34 -3.74 -6.08
N PRO A 240 -18.40 -4.90 -6.76
CA PRO A 240 -19.59 -5.76 -6.72
C PRO A 240 -19.97 -6.28 -5.33
N GLY A 241 -19.06 -6.24 -4.35
CA GLY A 241 -19.30 -6.57 -2.95
C GLY A 241 -19.83 -5.42 -2.10
N GLY A 242 -19.94 -4.20 -2.66
CA GLY A 242 -20.40 -3.00 -1.96
C GLY A 242 -19.29 -2.25 -1.21
N GLY A 243 -18.03 -2.58 -1.44
CA GLY A 243 -16.87 -1.90 -0.86
C GLY A 243 -16.37 -0.77 -1.78
N HIS A 244 -16.04 0.39 -1.22
CA HIS A 244 -15.46 1.53 -1.95
C HIS A 244 -14.16 2.05 -1.31
N ILE A 245 -13.58 1.24 -0.42
CA ILE A 245 -12.35 1.57 0.29
C ILE A 245 -11.24 0.69 -0.27
N VAL A 246 -10.18 1.32 -0.77
CA VAL A 246 -8.97 0.64 -1.20
C VAL A 246 -8.03 0.51 -0.01
N GLY A 247 -7.70 -0.72 0.36
CA GLY A 247 -6.57 -1.01 1.24
C GLY A 247 -5.26 -0.85 0.48
N SER A 248 -4.29 -0.16 1.09
CA SER A 248 -2.94 0.04 0.58
C SER A 248 -1.94 -0.40 1.65
N ASP A 249 -1.02 -1.28 1.28
CA ASP A 249 0.02 -1.86 2.14
C ASP A 249 1.41 -1.79 1.48
N ALA A 250 1.48 -1.21 0.29
CA ALA A 250 2.70 -0.81 -0.39
C ALA A 250 2.66 0.69 -0.75
N ALA A 251 2.02 1.50 0.11
CA ALA A 251 1.92 2.96 0.00
C ALA A 251 1.53 3.49 -1.39
N ASN A 252 0.64 2.80 -2.10
CA ASN A 252 0.13 3.22 -3.41
C ASN A 252 -1.35 2.90 -3.60
N VAL A 253 -1.99 3.67 -4.49
CA VAL A 253 -3.25 3.27 -5.13
C VAL A 253 -3.11 3.44 -6.63
N ALA A 254 -3.47 2.40 -7.36
CA ALA A 254 -3.55 2.40 -8.81
C ALA A 254 -5.01 2.46 -9.29
N VAL A 255 -5.20 3.06 -10.46
CA VAL A 255 -6.44 3.02 -11.25
C VAL A 255 -6.08 2.49 -12.63
N VAL A 256 -6.66 1.37 -13.04
CA VAL A 256 -6.23 0.62 -14.23
C VAL A 256 -7.42 0.13 -15.04
N ASP A 257 -7.30 0.12 -16.38
CA ASP A 257 -8.28 -0.54 -17.26
C ASP A 257 -8.27 -2.07 -17.05
N ALA A 258 -9.43 -2.69 -16.90
CA ALA A 258 -9.52 -4.13 -16.60
C ALA A 258 -8.88 -5.01 -17.68
N ASN A 259 -8.99 -4.65 -18.96
CA ASN A 259 -8.34 -5.38 -20.06
C ASN A 259 -6.82 -5.40 -19.91
N SER A 260 -6.23 -4.35 -19.35
CA SER A 260 -4.79 -4.28 -19.14
C SER A 260 -4.31 -5.24 -18.07
N LEU A 261 -5.07 -5.38 -16.98
CA LEU A 261 -4.80 -6.38 -15.95
C LEU A 261 -4.94 -7.81 -16.53
N LEU A 262 -5.94 -8.04 -17.37
CA LEU A 262 -6.18 -9.34 -18.00
C LEU A 262 -5.14 -9.72 -19.06
N GLY A 263 -4.51 -8.72 -19.69
CA GLY A 263 -3.53 -8.89 -20.76
C GLY A 263 -2.07 -8.84 -20.32
N THR A 264 -1.77 -8.36 -19.11
CA THR A 264 -0.39 -8.21 -18.61
C THR A 264 0.11 -9.48 -17.92
N THR A 265 1.42 -9.70 -17.98
CA THR A 265 2.07 -10.77 -17.20
C THR A 265 2.41 -10.28 -15.79
N SER A 266 2.51 -11.18 -14.81
CA SER A 266 2.99 -10.81 -13.46
C SER A 266 4.33 -10.08 -13.53
N TRP A 267 5.21 -10.49 -14.44
CA TRP A 267 6.54 -9.90 -14.60
C TRP A 267 6.49 -8.48 -15.18
N ASP A 268 5.64 -8.22 -16.18
CA ASP A 268 5.43 -6.87 -16.72
C ASP A 268 4.86 -5.93 -15.66
N LYS A 269 3.88 -6.42 -14.89
CA LYS A 269 3.32 -5.69 -13.74
C LYS A 269 4.40 -5.38 -12.69
N GLU A 270 5.21 -6.35 -12.30
CA GLU A 270 6.31 -6.14 -11.34
C GLU A 270 7.35 -5.15 -11.86
N ARG A 271 7.68 -5.18 -13.16
CA ARG A 271 8.56 -4.19 -13.78
C ARG A 271 7.98 -2.77 -13.71
N ALA A 272 6.70 -2.62 -13.99
CA ALA A 272 6.02 -1.33 -13.93
C ALA A 272 5.96 -0.80 -12.49
N PHE A 273 5.61 -1.67 -11.52
CA PHE A 273 5.58 -1.31 -10.10
C PHE A 273 6.96 -0.91 -9.58
N ASP A 274 7.99 -1.69 -9.91
CA ASP A 274 9.36 -1.40 -9.50
C ASP A 274 9.94 -0.12 -10.14
N ALA A 275 9.59 0.18 -11.39
CA ALA A 275 9.96 1.46 -11.99
C ALA A 275 9.35 2.64 -11.23
N TRP A 276 8.12 2.49 -10.73
CA TRP A 276 7.48 3.47 -9.86
C TRP A 276 8.15 3.57 -8.47
N VAL A 277 8.46 2.44 -7.82
CA VAL A 277 9.13 2.41 -6.49
C VAL A 277 10.46 3.18 -6.49
N ARG A 278 11.17 3.16 -7.62
CA ARG A 278 12.50 3.77 -7.76
C ARG A 278 12.49 5.21 -8.19
N ASP A 279 11.32 5.78 -8.45
CA ASP A 279 11.27 7.18 -8.82
C ASP A 279 11.53 8.07 -7.60
N GLU A 280 12.42 9.05 -7.79
CA GLU A 280 12.82 10.00 -6.75
C GLU A 280 11.94 11.28 -6.77
N ALA A 281 11.02 11.41 -7.73
CA ALA A 281 10.13 12.56 -7.88
C ALA A 281 8.97 12.49 -6.88
N HIS A 282 9.15 13.10 -5.70
CA HIS A 282 8.13 13.12 -4.66
C HIS A 282 7.14 14.31 -4.76
N PRO A 283 5.84 14.09 -4.48
CA PRO A 283 5.18 12.79 -4.35
C PRO A 283 5.02 12.09 -5.71
N VAL A 284 5.34 10.79 -5.75
CA VAL A 284 5.42 10.01 -6.99
C VAL A 284 4.02 9.72 -7.53
N THR A 285 3.80 9.98 -8.82
CA THR A 285 2.60 9.59 -9.56
C THR A 285 2.94 9.29 -11.02
N HIS A 286 2.67 8.09 -11.51
CA HIS A 286 3.05 7.64 -12.86
C HIS A 286 1.85 7.16 -13.67
N MET A 287 1.85 7.51 -14.96
CA MET A 287 1.13 6.71 -15.95
C MET A 287 1.81 5.35 -16.09
N LEU A 288 1.01 4.29 -16.10
CA LEU A 288 1.45 2.92 -16.27
C LEU A 288 1.27 2.49 -17.73
N SER A 289 2.07 1.51 -18.13
CA SER A 289 1.87 0.79 -19.39
C SER A 289 2.03 -0.70 -19.11
N LEU A 290 0.92 -1.38 -18.79
CA LEU A 290 0.91 -2.78 -18.36
C LEU A 290 0.76 -3.74 -19.52
N ALA A 291 -0.31 -3.59 -20.31
CA ALA A 291 -0.53 -4.40 -21.53
C ALA A 291 -0.55 -3.52 -22.80
N GLY A 292 -0.80 -2.22 -22.63
CA GLY A 292 -0.71 -1.19 -23.65
C GLY A 292 -0.19 0.13 -23.07
N PRO A 293 -0.04 1.17 -23.90
CA PRO A 293 0.39 2.48 -23.43
C PRO A 293 -0.72 3.17 -22.62
N ASP A 294 -0.30 3.84 -21.54
CA ASP A 294 -1.10 4.73 -20.70
C ASP A 294 -2.41 4.10 -20.19
N ASP A 295 -2.37 2.83 -19.81
CA ASP A 295 -3.54 2.00 -19.50
C ASP A 295 -3.79 1.82 -17.99
N GLY A 296 -2.99 2.50 -17.18
CA GLY A 296 -3.22 2.70 -15.76
C GLY A 296 -2.53 3.97 -15.26
N VAL A 297 -2.81 4.33 -14.02
CA VAL A 297 -2.05 5.31 -13.24
C VAL A 297 -1.82 4.74 -11.85
N ILE A 298 -0.67 5.01 -11.26
CA ILE A 298 -0.34 4.72 -9.87
C ILE A 298 0.11 6.00 -9.17
N ALA A 299 -0.37 6.22 -7.95
CA ALA A 299 0.02 7.34 -7.11
C ALA A 299 0.46 6.85 -5.74
N ALA A 300 1.52 7.45 -5.19
CA ALA A 300 1.88 7.29 -3.79
C ALA A 300 0.71 7.74 -2.92
N SER A 301 0.30 6.91 -1.96
CA SER A 301 -0.83 7.22 -1.10
C SER A 301 -0.41 8.12 0.06
N GLY A 302 -1.06 9.29 0.17
CA GLY A 302 -0.94 10.29 1.24
C GLY A 302 0.13 10.05 2.32
N TRP A 303 -0.27 9.40 3.42
CA TRP A 303 0.58 9.11 4.57
C TRP A 303 1.22 7.72 4.56
N GLY A 304 1.13 6.99 3.46
CA GLY A 304 1.62 5.63 3.30
C GLY A 304 0.49 4.60 3.29
N ASP A 305 0.67 3.52 4.03
CA ASP A 305 -0.32 2.43 4.12
C ASP A 305 -1.61 2.92 4.78
N GLY A 306 -2.74 2.34 4.37
CA GLY A 306 -4.04 2.79 4.88
C GLY A 306 -5.23 2.32 4.06
N ALA A 307 -6.35 3.00 4.30
CA ALA A 307 -7.64 2.66 3.73
C ALA A 307 -8.27 3.93 3.10
N TYR A 308 -8.27 3.98 1.78
CA TYR A 308 -8.54 5.19 1.00
C TYR A 308 -9.87 5.07 0.26
N PRO A 309 -10.82 5.98 0.50
CA PRO A 309 -12.11 5.89 -0.17
C PRO A 309 -12.02 6.32 -1.64
N VAL A 310 -12.85 5.67 -2.44
CA VAL A 310 -13.02 5.93 -3.87
C VAL A 310 -14.45 6.36 -4.13
N PHE A 311 -14.62 7.39 -4.95
CA PHE A 311 -15.92 8.02 -5.19
C PHE A 311 -16.18 8.27 -6.67
N TRP A 312 -17.44 8.13 -7.06
CA TRP A 312 -17.96 8.64 -8.32
C TRP A 312 -18.52 10.05 -8.11
N GLY A 313 -18.00 11.01 -8.87
CA GLY A 313 -18.64 12.30 -9.10
C GLY A 313 -19.60 12.17 -10.27
N LEU A 314 -20.89 12.39 -10.04
CA LEU A 314 -21.94 12.31 -11.03
C LEU A 314 -22.38 13.69 -11.51
N ASP A 315 -22.69 13.80 -12.80
CA ASP A 315 -23.31 14.99 -13.38
C ASP A 315 -24.82 15.05 -13.12
N ALA A 316 -25.48 16.09 -13.66
CA ALA A 316 -26.91 16.34 -13.48
C ALA A 316 -27.81 15.25 -14.10
N ASP A 317 -27.31 14.48 -15.06
CA ASP A 317 -28.01 13.36 -15.68
C ASP A 317 -27.73 12.03 -14.94
N GLY A 318 -26.87 12.05 -13.92
CA GLY A 318 -26.45 10.89 -13.14
C GLY A 318 -25.34 10.08 -13.81
N ALA A 319 -24.71 10.59 -14.87
CA ALA A 319 -23.58 9.94 -15.53
C ALA A 319 -22.26 10.24 -14.78
N PRO A 320 -21.29 9.30 -14.78
CA PRO A 320 -20.01 9.51 -14.11
C PRO A 320 -19.17 10.57 -14.85
N ALA A 321 -18.87 11.67 -14.16
CA ALA A 321 -18.00 12.73 -14.63
C ALA A 321 -16.58 12.62 -14.07
N VAL A 322 -16.41 12.05 -12.88
CA VAL A 322 -15.11 11.89 -12.21
C VAL A 322 -15.05 10.57 -11.43
N LEU A 323 -13.93 9.87 -11.51
CA LEU A 323 -13.50 8.90 -10.50
C LEU A 323 -12.48 9.58 -9.58
N LEU A 324 -12.70 9.55 -8.27
CA LEU A 324 -11.84 10.19 -7.27
C LEU A 324 -11.33 9.15 -6.28
N VAL A 325 -10.02 9.11 -6.06
CA VAL A 325 -9.38 8.48 -4.90
C VAL A 325 -8.95 9.60 -3.95
N ASP A 326 -9.46 9.58 -2.72
CA ASP A 326 -9.09 10.54 -1.69
C ASP A 326 -8.06 9.91 -0.74
N PHE A 327 -6.86 10.52 -0.68
CA PHE A 327 -5.78 10.04 0.18
C PHE A 327 -5.86 10.58 1.61
N LEU A 328 -6.93 11.31 1.94
CA LEU A 328 -7.25 11.80 3.28
C LEU A 328 -6.18 12.73 3.89
N VAL A 329 -5.28 13.26 3.06
CA VAL A 329 -4.24 14.22 3.49
C VAL A 329 -4.86 15.53 3.98
N LEU A 330 -5.96 15.93 3.36
CA LEU A 330 -6.68 17.15 3.70
C LEU A 330 -7.93 16.89 4.57
N ALA A 331 -8.17 15.65 4.98
CA ALA A 331 -9.34 15.31 5.79
C ALA A 331 -9.17 15.73 7.25
N GLU A 332 -10.22 16.34 7.80
CA GLU A 332 -10.46 16.42 9.25
C GLU A 332 -11.21 15.17 9.68
N PHE A 333 -10.58 14.39 10.55
CA PHE A 333 -11.26 13.34 11.27
C PHE A 333 -12.03 13.99 12.41
N LEU A 334 -13.35 14.05 12.26
CA LEU A 334 -14.21 14.56 13.31
C LEU A 334 -14.37 13.46 14.34
N THR A 335 -14.16 13.78 15.60
CA THR A 335 -14.41 12.87 16.71
C THR A 335 -15.55 13.41 17.57
N ARG A 336 -16.22 12.50 18.27
CA ARG A 336 -17.14 12.82 19.35
C ARG A 336 -16.71 12.09 20.60
N GLN A 337 -17.02 12.68 21.74
CA GLN A 337 -16.70 12.11 23.04
C GLN A 337 -17.95 11.56 23.69
N VAL A 338 -17.84 10.37 24.26
CA VAL A 338 -18.87 9.76 25.11
C VAL A 338 -18.23 9.39 26.43
N ASP A 339 -18.80 9.89 27.52
CA ASP A 339 -18.39 9.51 28.87
C ASP A 339 -19.29 8.34 29.33
N VAL A 340 -18.69 7.17 29.54
CA VAL A 340 -19.34 5.95 30.02
C VAL A 340 -19.10 5.83 31.52
N PRO A 341 -20.14 5.90 32.38
CA PRO A 341 -19.99 5.70 33.81
C PRO A 341 -19.44 4.31 34.16
N VAL A 342 -18.69 4.22 35.24
CA VAL A 342 -18.16 2.97 35.78
C VAL A 342 -18.62 2.81 37.23
N ASP A 343 -19.39 1.75 37.50
CA ASP A 343 -19.84 1.38 38.84
C ASP A 343 -19.16 0.09 39.30
N GLU A 344 -18.57 0.09 40.49
CA GLU A 344 -17.77 -1.03 41.03
C GLU A 344 -16.78 -1.65 40.02
N ALA A 345 -16.21 -0.80 39.15
CA ALA A 345 -15.31 -1.17 38.06
C ALA A 345 -15.93 -2.02 36.92
N VAL A 346 -17.26 -2.01 36.82
CA VAL A 346 -18.04 -2.48 35.68
C VAL A 346 -18.51 -1.25 34.89
N PRO A 347 -18.06 -1.09 33.63
CA PRO A 347 -18.63 -0.05 32.76
C PRO A 347 -20.14 -0.27 32.55
N ASP A 348 -20.89 0.82 32.47
CA ASP A 348 -22.34 0.79 32.22
C ASP A 348 -22.63 0.09 30.88
N ALA A 349 -23.22 -1.11 30.96
CA ALA A 349 -23.49 -1.96 29.81
C ALA A 349 -24.51 -1.35 28.84
N ASP A 350 -25.48 -0.57 29.33
CA ASP A 350 -26.50 0.06 28.48
C ASP A 350 -25.90 1.25 27.72
N ALA A 351 -25.05 2.05 28.39
CA ALA A 351 -24.30 3.13 27.74
C ALA A 351 -23.33 2.60 26.68
N LEU A 352 -22.66 1.48 26.95
CA LEU A 352 -21.81 0.79 25.99
C LEU A 352 -22.61 0.26 24.79
N ALA A 353 -23.74 -0.41 25.05
CA ALA A 353 -24.58 -0.99 24.00
C ALA A 353 -25.17 0.08 23.07
N ALA A 354 -25.56 1.25 23.60
CA ALA A 354 -26.04 2.39 22.81
C ALA A 354 -25.01 2.88 21.78
N GLU A 355 -23.71 2.69 22.07
CA GLU A 355 -22.59 3.12 21.23
C GLU A 355 -21.96 1.97 20.43
N GLY A 356 -22.48 0.74 20.56
CA GLY A 356 -21.90 -0.45 19.95
C GLY A 356 -20.50 -0.79 20.50
N LEU A 357 -20.22 -0.40 21.74
CA LEU A 357 -18.93 -0.61 22.39
C LEU A 357 -18.95 -1.85 23.28
N VAL A 358 -17.80 -2.52 23.37
CA VAL A 358 -17.57 -3.58 24.36
C VAL A 358 -16.32 -3.20 25.15
N LEU A 359 -16.50 -2.61 26.33
CA LEU A 359 -15.38 -2.26 27.22
C LEU A 359 -15.42 -3.11 28.49
N ALA A 360 -14.25 -3.59 28.93
CA ALA A 360 -14.12 -4.29 30.20
C ALA A 360 -12.87 -3.84 30.95
N LEU A 361 -13.01 -3.60 32.25
CA LEU A 361 -11.92 -3.32 33.17
C LEU A 361 -11.64 -4.53 34.04
N SER A 362 -10.37 -4.84 34.28
CA SER A 362 -9.95 -5.87 35.22
C SER A 362 -8.59 -5.53 35.83
N SER A 363 -8.23 -6.14 36.95
CA SER A 363 -6.91 -5.97 37.55
C SER A 363 -6.34 -7.30 38.06
N ASP A 364 -5.02 -7.41 38.08
CA ASP A 364 -4.30 -8.42 38.85
C ASP A 364 -3.47 -7.75 39.95
N LYS A 365 -2.60 -8.52 40.63
CA LYS A 365 -1.77 -7.99 41.74
C LYS A 365 -0.72 -6.96 41.32
N ARG A 366 -0.53 -6.73 40.02
CA ARG A 366 0.53 -5.90 39.44
C ARG A 366 0.02 -4.86 38.46
N ARG A 367 -1.16 -5.06 37.85
CA ARG A 367 -1.61 -4.27 36.70
C ARG A 367 -3.13 -4.13 36.67
N THR A 368 -3.57 -3.05 36.05
CA THR A 368 -4.95 -2.89 35.56
C THR A 368 -4.98 -3.08 34.05
N PHE A 369 -6.04 -3.68 33.54
CA PHE A 369 -6.25 -3.95 32.13
C PHE A 369 -7.56 -3.31 31.66
N LEU A 370 -7.50 -2.68 30.49
CA LEU A 370 -8.66 -2.29 29.71
C LEU A 370 -8.74 -3.21 28.50
N GLU A 371 -9.87 -3.89 28.32
CA GLU A 371 -10.19 -4.62 27.09
C GLU A 371 -11.22 -3.83 26.29
N VAL A 372 -10.92 -3.66 25.01
CA VAL A 372 -11.75 -2.94 24.04
C VAL A 372 -12.11 -3.93 22.93
N GLY A 373 -13.38 -4.33 22.88
CA GLY A 373 -14.00 -5.02 21.75
C GLY A 373 -14.61 -3.98 20.80
N ILE A 374 -14.21 -4.06 19.55
CA ILE A 374 -14.43 -3.04 18.54
C ILE A 374 -15.45 -3.57 17.53
N ALA A 375 -16.75 -3.33 17.77
CA ALA A 375 -17.70 -3.26 16.66
C ALA A 375 -17.64 -1.87 15.98
N THR A 376 -17.31 -0.83 16.77
CA THR A 376 -17.06 0.55 16.33
C THR A 376 -15.61 0.94 16.64
N PRO A 377 -14.81 1.46 15.68
CA PRO A 377 -13.45 1.92 15.92
C PRO A 377 -13.41 2.95 17.06
N VAL A 378 -12.43 2.82 17.96
CA VAL A 378 -12.19 3.75 19.06
C VAL A 378 -10.82 4.40 18.84
N GLU A 379 -10.77 5.73 18.87
CA GLU A 379 -9.52 6.48 18.72
C GLU A 379 -8.72 6.44 20.02
N GLU A 380 -9.39 6.73 21.14
CA GLU A 380 -8.77 6.78 22.47
C GLU A 380 -9.80 6.39 23.54
N VAL A 381 -9.34 5.74 24.60
CA VAL A 381 -10.10 5.62 25.85
C VAL A 381 -9.30 6.23 26.99
N THR A 382 -9.87 7.22 27.65
CA THR A 382 -9.31 7.84 28.85
C THR A 382 -10.04 7.33 30.10
N LEU A 383 -9.30 6.81 31.08
CA LEU A 383 -9.82 6.42 32.39
C LEU A 383 -9.89 7.67 33.27
N LEU A 384 -11.10 8.00 33.72
CA LEU A 384 -11.37 9.18 34.54
C LEU A 384 -11.65 8.79 35.99
N GLY A 385 -11.13 9.58 36.92
CA GLY A 385 -11.37 9.45 38.36
C GLY A 385 -12.55 10.29 38.83
N ALA A 386 -12.52 10.69 40.10
CA ALA A 386 -13.54 11.59 40.63
C ALA A 386 -13.46 12.96 39.94
N ASP A 387 -14.61 13.64 39.81
CA ASP A 387 -14.69 15.00 39.24
C ASP A 387 -14.13 15.16 37.81
N GLY A 388 -13.97 14.04 37.08
CA GLY A 388 -13.47 14.02 35.69
C GLY A 388 -11.96 14.15 35.56
N GLU A 389 -11.19 13.93 36.62
CA GLU A 389 -9.73 13.91 36.58
C GLU A 389 -9.20 12.81 35.64
N VAL A 390 -8.24 13.15 34.77
CA VAL A 390 -7.61 12.16 33.89
C VAL A 390 -6.63 11.32 34.70
N LEU A 391 -6.88 10.00 34.80
CA LEU A 391 -5.99 9.07 35.49
C LEU A 391 -4.93 8.53 34.55
N VAL A 392 -5.35 7.97 33.41
CA VAL A 392 -4.51 7.46 32.31
C VAL A 392 -5.32 7.42 31.01
N SER A 393 -4.65 7.40 29.88
CA SER A 393 -5.21 7.12 28.55
C SER A 393 -4.68 5.82 27.96
N THR A 394 -5.30 5.30 26.91
CA THR A 394 -4.74 4.19 26.13
C THR A 394 -3.35 4.46 25.57
N ASP A 395 -2.96 5.73 25.40
CA ASP A 395 -1.61 6.13 24.95
C ASP A 395 -0.55 5.96 26.05
N ASP A 396 -0.96 5.97 27.32
CA ASP A 396 -0.10 5.74 28.48
C ASP A 396 0.10 4.24 28.79
N ALA A 397 -0.48 3.34 27.99
CA ALA A 397 -0.42 1.91 28.23
C ALA A 397 1.00 1.36 28.07
N MET A 398 1.49 0.59 29.06
CA MET A 398 2.83 -0.03 28.99
C MET A 398 2.90 -1.17 27.97
N GLU A 399 1.75 -1.74 27.65
CA GLU A 399 1.62 -2.93 26.83
C GLU A 399 0.27 -2.92 26.14
N ARG A 400 0.32 -3.09 24.81
CA ARG A 400 -0.83 -3.23 23.93
C ARG A 400 -0.75 -4.59 23.26
N ARG A 401 -1.76 -5.43 23.47
CA ARG A 401 -1.89 -6.74 22.81
C ARG A 401 -3.26 -6.87 22.18
N GLY A 402 -3.32 -7.33 20.94
CA GLY A 402 -4.58 -7.49 20.23
C GLY A 402 -4.39 -7.67 18.73
N GLY A 403 -5.52 -7.86 18.04
CA GLY A 403 -5.61 -8.01 16.60
C GLY A 403 -7.06 -8.28 16.20
N GLY A 404 -7.50 -7.73 15.06
CA GLY A 404 -8.90 -7.80 14.64
C GLY A 404 -9.82 -6.95 15.51
N ASP A 405 -10.85 -7.57 16.07
CA ASP A 405 -11.96 -6.95 16.78
C ASP A 405 -11.71 -6.73 18.29
N ARG A 406 -10.52 -7.07 18.82
CA ARG A 406 -10.25 -6.96 20.25
C ARG A 406 -8.83 -6.52 20.58
N TRP A 407 -8.74 -5.54 21.47
CA TRP A 407 -7.51 -5.01 22.00
C TRP A 407 -7.50 -5.05 23.53
N ARG A 408 -6.32 -5.23 24.11
CA ARG A 408 -6.06 -5.20 25.54
C ARG A 408 -4.89 -4.27 25.83
N PHE A 409 -5.12 -3.35 26.75
CA PHE A 409 -4.16 -2.37 27.23
C PHE A 409 -3.84 -2.67 28.69
N ALA A 410 -2.57 -2.59 29.08
CA ALA A 410 -2.14 -2.79 30.46
C ALA A 410 -1.51 -1.52 31.05
N PHE A 411 -1.84 -1.26 32.32
CA PHE A 411 -1.36 -0.12 33.10
C PHE A 411 -0.59 -0.61 34.34
N PRO A 412 0.46 0.11 34.77
CA PRO A 412 1.36 -0.33 35.86
C PRO A 412 0.72 -0.31 37.24
N ASP A 413 -0.44 0.29 37.37
CA ASP A 413 -1.10 0.52 38.65
C ASP A 413 -2.25 -0.48 38.87
N PRO A 414 -2.13 -1.43 39.82
CA PRO A 414 -3.21 -2.35 40.16
C PRO A 414 -4.35 -1.70 40.96
N GLU A 415 -4.14 -0.53 41.56
CA GLU A 415 -5.17 0.21 42.31
C GLU A 415 -6.00 1.14 41.43
N LEU A 416 -5.58 1.32 40.17
CA LEU A 416 -6.24 2.18 39.19
C LEU A 416 -7.74 1.84 39.06
N MET A 417 -8.09 0.55 38.98
CA MET A 417 -9.48 0.08 38.89
C MET A 417 -10.38 0.62 40.01
N GLY A 418 -9.86 0.76 41.23
CA GLY A 418 -10.62 1.30 42.37
C GLY A 418 -10.87 2.82 42.29
N ARG A 419 -10.10 3.52 41.44
CA ARG A 419 -10.15 4.97 41.26
C ARG A 419 -10.98 5.40 40.05
N VAL A 420 -11.16 4.54 39.05
CA VAL A 420 -11.96 4.83 37.86
C VAL A 420 -13.44 5.06 38.24
N ARG A 421 -14.02 6.14 37.71
CA ARG A 421 -15.44 6.50 37.84
C ARG A 421 -16.13 6.67 36.49
N ALA A 422 -15.37 6.93 35.43
CA ALA A 422 -15.89 6.96 34.07
C ALA A 422 -14.79 6.59 33.06
N LEU A 423 -15.21 6.21 31.86
CA LEU A 423 -14.37 6.06 30.68
C LEU A 423 -14.78 7.12 29.67
N ARG A 424 -13.88 8.02 29.30
CA ARG A 424 -14.09 8.93 28.17
C ARG A 424 -13.63 8.22 26.91
N VAL A 425 -14.56 7.97 26.01
CA VAL A 425 -14.32 7.27 24.75
C VAL A 425 -14.37 8.29 23.62
N VAL A 426 -13.28 8.38 22.86
CA VAL A 426 -13.21 9.20 21.64
C VAL A 426 -13.59 8.31 20.46
N LEU A 427 -14.71 8.63 19.84
CA LEU A 427 -15.29 7.88 18.72
C LEU A 427 -15.21 8.70 17.42
N PRO A 428 -14.99 8.05 16.27
CA PRO A 428 -15.15 8.71 14.97
C PRO A 428 -16.58 9.23 14.81
N ALA A 429 -16.72 10.49 14.40
CA ALA A 429 -17.99 11.18 14.16
C ALA A 429 -18.21 11.53 12.68
N GLY A 430 -17.19 11.39 11.84
CA GLY A 430 -17.25 11.63 10.41
C GLY A 430 -15.93 12.17 9.87
N ARG A 431 -15.95 12.62 8.61
CA ARG A 431 -14.80 13.27 7.97
C ARG A 431 -15.24 14.51 7.19
N ARG A 432 -14.38 15.52 7.14
CA ARG A 432 -14.60 16.75 6.36
C ARG A 432 -13.32 17.19 5.63
N ASN A 433 -13.44 17.50 4.34
CA ASN A 433 -12.34 18.00 3.49
C ASN A 433 -12.34 19.53 3.26
#